data_AF-A0AAW6QWH6-F1
#
_entry.id   AF-A0AAW6QWH6-F1
#
_cell.length_a   1.000
_cell.length_b   1.000
_cell.length_c   1.000
_cell.angle_alpha   90.00
_cell.angle_beta   90.00
_cell.angle_gamma   90.00
#
_symmetry.space_group_name_H-M   'P 1'
#
loop_
_entity.id
_entity.type
_entity.pdbx_description
1 polymer ?
#
loop_
_entity_poly.entity_id
_entity_poly.type
_entity_poly.pdbx_seq_one_letter_code
_entity_poly.pdbx_strand_id
1 'polypeptide(L)'
;MKEHLFNKLASFASIIIMALPVGIACFIFGFIYLDNPCAFCWQERTAMILVALTALYIVRFGLKPKYIAALVWLGIYGAFMASVHTSINLGSDIGQGFSLKIMGAHTYTWALFVFVVVLIVVALLMLTLGNKFPNNGYGKQPLDTLPKVACGIFLVVISGNIVQAFTQTGPLPFVGQDSPGRVSFNPQYMSWELDHWPTYAPNARGAYAIDNPDIETWQPTEPLFAKAPRAKLVAEQVLPSEISGRVTAIDYQADAEIYALTTTDNWVYILDKKMQILSKAQIDGMYMLHIETLHGVAFTSANSLLVMGFNKAWAELTLDPTQNWEMNYRRFNQSSDGIGETARGQFSTVRAKTSYSLALGYSSTLAQFVTVTTRDALNEHLVLSRFDRTDMTLSAESNLQGLPALPQVTGISVQGEQAWVLNNDGSEVLKLNLLTGEVTPMAKLAGTNNPQGLLVQDDKLLTISQINGQNQLQTYVM
;
A
#
# COMPACT_ATOMS: atom_id res chain seq x y z
N MET A 1 3.52 26.56 -40.17
CA MET A 1 4.41 25.48 -40.68
C MET A 1 3.95 25.10 -42.08
N LYS A 2 4.85 24.94 -43.06
CA LYS A 2 4.46 24.46 -44.41
C LYS A 2 3.93 23.02 -44.27
N GLU A 3 2.78 22.71 -44.86
CA GLU A 3 2.05 21.44 -44.71
C GLU A 3 2.93 20.20 -44.98
N HIS A 4 3.82 20.29 -45.96
CA HIS A 4 4.79 19.26 -46.30
C HIS A 4 5.89 19.02 -45.23
N LEU A 5 6.30 20.05 -44.47
CA LEU A 5 7.25 19.87 -43.37
C LEU A 5 6.58 19.12 -42.21
N PHE A 6 5.33 19.44 -41.92
CA PHE A 6 4.56 18.78 -40.87
C PHE A 6 4.30 17.29 -41.19
N ASN A 7 3.90 16.99 -42.42
CA ASN A 7 3.70 15.60 -42.86
C ASN A 7 4.98 14.77 -42.78
N LYS A 8 6.14 15.38 -43.05
CA LYS A 8 7.44 14.73 -42.86
C LYS A 8 7.74 14.44 -41.40
N LEU A 9 7.50 15.41 -40.50
CA LEU A 9 7.69 15.23 -39.06
C LEU A 9 6.77 14.15 -38.49
N ALA A 10 5.48 14.16 -38.85
CA ALA A 10 4.52 13.14 -38.43
C ALA A 10 4.88 11.74 -38.97
N SER A 11 5.35 11.65 -40.22
CA SER A 11 5.85 10.38 -40.79
C SER A 11 7.09 9.89 -40.05
N PHE A 12 8.03 10.79 -39.72
CA PHE A 12 9.25 10.44 -38.99
C PHE A 12 8.94 9.98 -37.56
N ALA A 13 8.04 10.67 -36.85
CA ALA A 13 7.57 10.26 -35.53
C ALA A 13 6.90 8.87 -35.57
N SER A 14 6.05 8.62 -36.58
CA SER A 14 5.44 7.29 -36.78
C SER A 14 6.50 6.21 -37.03
N ILE A 15 7.53 6.49 -37.83
CA ILE A 15 8.63 5.54 -38.07
C ILE A 15 9.39 5.27 -36.79
N ILE A 16 9.75 6.31 -36.02
CA ILE A 16 10.49 6.17 -34.76
C ILE A 16 9.72 5.26 -33.80
N ILE A 17 8.44 5.55 -33.55
CA ILE A 17 7.63 4.77 -32.59
C ILE A 17 7.46 3.33 -33.07
N MET A 18 7.18 3.12 -34.36
CA MET A 18 6.95 1.76 -34.88
C MET A 18 8.23 0.94 -35.00
N ALA A 19 9.33 1.52 -35.49
CA ALA A 19 10.56 0.78 -35.73
C ALA A 19 11.37 0.56 -34.45
N LEU A 20 11.40 1.54 -33.53
CA LEU A 20 12.20 1.46 -32.32
C LEU A 20 11.45 0.74 -31.19
N PRO A 21 10.61 1.37 -30.35
CA PRO A 21 10.05 0.68 -29.19
C PRO A 21 9.16 -0.50 -29.60
N VAL A 22 8.25 -0.34 -30.57
CA VAL A 22 7.32 -1.43 -30.93
C VAL A 22 8.00 -2.53 -31.76
N GLY A 23 8.81 -2.14 -32.75
CA GLY A 23 9.49 -3.05 -33.66
C GLY A 23 10.58 -3.87 -32.97
N ILE A 24 11.44 -3.22 -32.17
CA ILE A 24 12.46 -3.93 -31.38
C ILE A 24 11.78 -4.86 -30.37
N ALA A 25 10.74 -4.40 -29.66
CA ALA A 25 10.06 -5.23 -28.68
C ALA A 25 9.34 -6.44 -29.31
N CYS A 26 8.81 -6.33 -30.53
CA CYS A 26 8.18 -7.45 -31.22
C CYS A 26 9.19 -8.41 -31.86
N PHE A 27 10.08 -7.90 -32.72
CA PHE A 27 10.96 -8.77 -33.50
C PHE A 27 12.20 -9.22 -32.72
N ILE A 28 12.82 -8.33 -31.94
CA ILE A 28 14.02 -8.66 -31.18
C ILE A 28 13.65 -9.30 -29.85
N PHE A 29 12.85 -8.62 -29.02
CA PHE A 29 12.53 -9.17 -27.70
C PHE A 29 11.55 -10.33 -27.81
N GLY A 30 10.46 -10.15 -28.58
CA GLY A 30 9.49 -11.19 -28.86
C GLY A 30 10.09 -12.36 -29.63
N PHE A 31 10.32 -12.24 -30.94
CA PHE A 31 10.65 -13.42 -31.74
C PHE A 31 12.08 -13.95 -31.57
N ILE A 32 13.08 -13.11 -31.26
CA ILE A 32 14.48 -13.57 -31.11
C ILE A 32 14.77 -13.99 -29.67
N TYR A 33 14.47 -13.14 -28.69
CA TYR A 33 14.72 -13.46 -27.27
C TYR A 33 13.60 -14.24 -26.60
N LEU A 34 12.48 -14.41 -27.31
CA LEU A 34 11.33 -15.20 -26.85
C LEU A 34 10.69 -14.63 -25.57
N ASP A 35 10.81 -13.31 -25.37
CA ASP A 35 10.19 -12.53 -24.28
C ASP A 35 8.77 -12.12 -24.69
N ASN A 36 7.76 -12.70 -24.03
CA ASN A 36 6.37 -12.34 -24.29
C ASN A 36 5.95 -11.12 -23.46
N PRO A 37 5.22 -10.17 -24.06
CA PRO A 37 4.67 -9.02 -23.33
C PRO A 37 3.58 -9.44 -22.33
N CYS A 38 3.65 -8.99 -21.07
CA CYS A 38 2.53 -9.14 -20.12
C CYS A 38 1.30 -8.31 -20.55
N ALA A 39 0.18 -8.48 -19.83
CA ALA A 39 -1.05 -7.73 -20.06
C ALA A 39 -0.81 -6.20 -20.15
N PHE A 40 0.02 -5.63 -19.27
CA PHE A 40 0.37 -4.21 -19.29
C PHE A 40 1.22 -3.82 -20.51
N CYS A 41 2.24 -4.62 -20.86
CA CYS A 41 3.05 -4.40 -22.08
C CYS A 41 2.18 -4.39 -23.35
N TRP A 42 1.13 -5.21 -23.42
CA TRP A 42 0.18 -5.19 -24.53
C TRP A 42 -0.60 -3.87 -24.62
N GLN A 43 -1.04 -3.34 -23.47
CA GLN A 43 -1.73 -2.04 -23.43
C GLN A 43 -0.80 -0.91 -23.89
N GLU A 44 0.45 -0.92 -23.43
CA GLU A 44 1.48 0.05 -23.84
C GLU A 44 1.77 -0.04 -25.35
N ARG A 45 1.99 -1.24 -25.90
CA ARG A 45 2.21 -1.42 -27.34
C ARG A 45 1.00 -0.99 -28.16
N THR A 46 -0.20 -1.35 -27.73
CA THR A 46 -1.45 -0.95 -28.40
C THR A 46 -1.57 0.57 -28.46
N ALA A 47 -1.33 1.25 -27.34
CA ALA A 47 -1.33 2.71 -27.29
C ALA A 47 -0.28 3.32 -28.25
N MET A 48 0.95 2.80 -28.30
CA MET A 48 1.97 3.27 -29.26
C MET A 48 1.57 3.05 -30.72
N ILE A 49 0.99 1.89 -31.04
CA ILE A 49 0.49 1.57 -32.38
C ILE A 49 -0.64 2.53 -32.76
N LEU A 50 -1.57 2.83 -31.85
CA LEU A 50 -2.66 3.77 -32.09
C LEU A 50 -2.15 5.22 -32.25
N VAL A 51 -1.10 5.62 -31.51
CA VAL A 51 -0.42 6.91 -31.69
C VAL A 51 0.18 7.00 -33.10
N ALA A 52 0.92 5.97 -33.53
CA ALA A 52 1.50 5.92 -34.86
C ALA A 52 0.42 5.92 -35.97
N LEU A 53 -0.66 5.16 -35.79
CA LEU A 53 -1.80 5.15 -36.70
C LEU A 53 -2.44 6.54 -36.82
N THR A 54 -2.62 7.24 -35.69
CA THR A 54 -3.15 8.60 -35.67
C THR A 54 -2.23 9.57 -36.40
N ALA A 55 -0.91 9.44 -36.24
CA ALA A 55 0.08 10.22 -37.00
C ALA A 55 -0.02 9.94 -38.51
N LEU A 56 -0.20 8.68 -38.93
CA LEU A 56 -0.42 8.33 -40.34
C LEU A 56 -1.75 8.90 -40.87
N TYR A 57 -2.80 8.93 -40.07
CA TYR A 57 -4.07 9.58 -40.43
C TYR A 57 -3.92 11.08 -40.61
N ILE A 58 -3.11 11.75 -39.78
CA ILE A 58 -2.77 13.16 -39.95
C ILE A 58 -2.05 13.37 -41.29
N VAL A 59 -1.08 12.52 -41.64
CA VAL A 59 -0.36 12.59 -42.93
C VAL A 59 -1.32 12.34 -44.11
N ARG A 60 -2.27 11.41 -43.95
CA ARG A 60 -3.20 10.99 -45.02
C ARG A 60 -4.33 11.99 -45.26
N PHE A 61 -4.88 12.57 -44.20
CA PHE A 61 -6.15 13.30 -44.22
C PHE A 61 -6.03 14.75 -43.74
N GLY A 62 -4.80 15.21 -43.46
CA GLY A 62 -4.51 16.54 -42.93
C GLY A 62 -4.69 16.63 -41.41
N LEU A 63 -4.08 17.65 -40.82
CA LEU A 63 -4.18 17.93 -39.38
C LEU A 63 -5.58 18.39 -39.00
N LYS A 64 -6.24 17.67 -38.10
CA LYS A 64 -7.57 18.00 -37.56
C LYS A 64 -7.48 18.12 -36.03
N PRO A 65 -8.25 19.02 -35.40
CA PRO A 65 -8.33 19.09 -33.93
C PRO A 65 -8.60 17.73 -33.28
N LYS A 66 -9.49 16.90 -33.88
CA LYS A 66 -9.80 15.56 -33.39
C LYS A 66 -8.60 14.59 -33.37
N TYR A 67 -7.65 14.74 -34.28
CA TYR A 67 -6.45 13.89 -34.30
C TYR A 67 -5.46 14.32 -33.23
N ILE A 68 -5.34 15.64 -32.98
CA ILE A 68 -4.57 16.15 -31.84
C ILE A 68 -5.18 15.65 -30.54
N ALA A 69 -6.51 15.77 -30.38
CA ALA A 69 -7.22 15.25 -29.21
C ALA A 69 -7.00 13.74 -29.03
N ALA A 70 -7.05 12.96 -30.12
CA ALA A 70 -6.76 11.53 -30.06
C ALA A 70 -5.31 11.24 -29.61
N LEU A 71 -4.31 11.98 -30.11
CA LEU A 71 -2.92 11.84 -29.66
C LEU A 71 -2.75 12.20 -28.18
N VAL A 72 -3.43 13.24 -27.68
CA VAL A 72 -3.42 13.60 -26.25
C VAL A 72 -4.02 12.47 -25.43
N TRP A 73 -5.21 11.97 -25.79
CA TRP A 73 -5.86 10.87 -25.07
C TRP A 73 -5.04 9.59 -25.06
N LEU A 74 -4.47 9.20 -26.20
CA LEU A 74 -3.60 8.03 -26.31
C LEU A 74 -2.28 8.21 -25.54
N GLY A 75 -1.73 9.42 -25.51
CA GLY A 75 -0.55 9.75 -24.71
C GLY A 75 -0.84 9.68 -23.21
N ILE A 76 -1.97 10.24 -22.75
CA ILE A 76 -2.40 10.16 -21.34
C ILE A 76 -2.65 8.70 -20.94
N TYR A 77 -3.40 7.95 -21.76
CA TYR A 77 -3.69 6.55 -21.51
C TYR A 77 -2.41 5.72 -21.46
N GLY A 78 -1.53 5.84 -22.45
CA GLY A 78 -0.26 5.13 -22.49
C GLY A 78 0.66 5.48 -21.31
N ALA A 79 0.75 6.76 -20.95
CA ALA A 79 1.51 7.20 -19.79
C ALA A 79 0.92 6.67 -18.48
N PHE A 80 -0.41 6.64 -18.34
CA PHE A 80 -1.09 6.04 -17.20
C PHE A 80 -0.78 4.54 -17.08
N MET A 81 -0.98 3.77 -18.15
CA MET A 81 -0.71 2.31 -18.14
C MET A 81 0.75 2.01 -17.82
N ALA A 82 1.70 2.72 -18.45
CA ALA A 82 3.12 2.55 -18.19
C ALA A 82 3.50 2.99 -16.76
N SER A 83 2.87 4.03 -16.21
CA SER A 83 3.11 4.47 -14.82
C SER A 83 2.65 3.40 -13.82
N VAL A 84 1.46 2.82 -14.02
CA VAL A 84 0.97 1.71 -13.20
C VAL A 84 1.94 0.53 -13.28
N HIS A 85 2.34 0.13 -14.48
CA HIS A 85 3.25 -0.99 -14.69
C HIS A 85 4.64 -0.76 -14.07
N THR A 86 5.22 0.43 -14.23
CA THR A 86 6.46 0.82 -13.55
C THR A 86 6.28 0.80 -12.04
N SER A 87 5.16 1.32 -11.51
CA SER A 87 4.95 1.50 -10.07
C SER A 87 4.93 0.20 -9.28
N ILE A 88 4.46 -0.90 -9.88
CA ILE A 88 4.40 -2.23 -9.26
C ILE A 88 5.80 -2.70 -8.83
N ASN A 89 6.83 -2.33 -9.60
CA ASN A 89 8.21 -2.77 -9.38
C ASN A 89 9.12 -1.69 -8.78
N LEU A 90 8.61 -0.48 -8.49
CA LEU A 90 9.42 0.61 -7.92
C LEU A 90 9.97 0.27 -6.53
N GLY A 91 9.26 -0.57 -5.77
CA GLY A 91 9.68 -1.01 -4.44
C GLY A 91 10.47 -2.31 -4.42
N SER A 92 10.80 -2.87 -5.59
CA SER A 92 11.57 -4.12 -5.70
C SER A 92 13.08 -3.87 -5.58
N ASP A 93 13.85 -4.90 -5.25
CA ASP A 93 15.31 -4.78 -5.16
C ASP A 93 15.91 -4.46 -6.54
N ILE A 94 17.13 -3.90 -6.52
CA ILE A 94 17.83 -3.48 -7.73
C ILE A 94 17.89 -4.63 -8.75
N GLY A 95 17.23 -4.42 -9.88
CA GLY A 95 17.24 -5.31 -11.02
C GLY A 95 16.17 -6.40 -11.03
N GLN A 96 15.28 -6.43 -10.03
CA GLN A 96 14.02 -7.19 -10.06
C GLN A 96 12.97 -6.48 -10.92
N GLY A 97 12.05 -7.25 -11.51
CA GLY A 97 10.96 -6.77 -12.35
C GLY A 97 10.79 -7.60 -13.63
N PHE A 98 9.80 -7.23 -14.43
CA PHE A 98 9.47 -7.92 -15.68
C PHE A 98 10.25 -7.37 -16.89
N SER A 99 10.42 -8.21 -17.91
CA SER A 99 11.06 -7.88 -19.19
C SER A 99 12.53 -7.44 -19.08
N LEU A 100 13.16 -7.26 -20.23
CA LEU A 100 14.57 -6.91 -20.36
C LEU A 100 14.87 -5.48 -19.89
N LYS A 101 16.14 -5.23 -19.56
CA LYS A 101 16.66 -3.91 -19.20
C LYS A 101 17.39 -3.27 -20.38
N ILE A 102 17.10 -1.99 -20.63
CA ILE A 102 17.86 -1.13 -21.55
C ILE A 102 18.46 -0.01 -20.71
N MET A 103 19.79 0.14 -20.75
CA MET A 103 20.55 1.10 -19.92
C MET A 103 20.17 1.04 -18.42
N GLY A 104 19.95 -0.16 -17.89
CA GLY A 104 19.65 -0.38 -16.47
C GLY A 104 18.18 -0.30 -16.07
N ALA A 105 17.29 0.23 -16.92
CA ALA A 105 15.85 0.30 -16.65
C ALA A 105 15.07 -0.74 -17.47
N HIS A 106 14.07 -1.37 -16.85
CA HIS A 106 13.18 -2.31 -17.53
C HIS A 106 12.34 -1.62 -18.63
N THR A 107 11.92 -2.39 -19.64
CA THR A 107 11.25 -1.85 -20.84
C THR A 107 9.98 -1.03 -20.55
N TYR A 108 9.21 -1.37 -19.51
CA TYR A 108 8.01 -0.63 -19.10
C TYR A 108 8.32 0.83 -18.68
N THR A 109 9.49 1.08 -18.10
CA THR A 109 9.94 2.45 -17.77
C THR A 109 10.23 3.26 -19.03
N TRP A 110 10.75 2.62 -20.08
CA TRP A 110 10.96 3.25 -21.38
C TRP A 110 9.64 3.54 -22.10
N ALA A 111 8.62 2.71 -21.93
CA ALA A 111 7.29 2.99 -22.46
C ALA A 111 6.73 4.29 -21.87
N LEU A 112 6.85 4.51 -20.56
CA LEU A 112 6.46 5.76 -19.92
C LEU A 112 7.19 6.96 -20.53
N PHE A 113 8.50 6.86 -20.72
CA PHE A 113 9.29 7.91 -21.37
C PHE A 113 8.81 8.22 -22.79
N VAL A 114 8.50 7.20 -23.60
CA VAL A 114 7.94 7.39 -24.95
C VAL A 114 6.64 8.18 -24.91
N PHE A 115 5.71 7.86 -24.01
CA PHE A 115 4.44 8.58 -23.93
C PHE A 115 4.59 10.02 -23.42
N VAL A 116 5.51 10.27 -22.48
CA VAL A 116 5.86 11.63 -22.07
C VAL A 116 6.40 12.43 -23.26
N VAL A 117 7.29 11.84 -24.07
CA VAL A 117 7.81 12.48 -25.28
C VAL A 117 6.69 12.77 -26.29
N VAL A 118 5.75 11.84 -26.49
CA VAL A 118 4.57 12.05 -27.35
C VAL A 118 3.76 13.25 -26.86
N LEU A 119 3.46 13.34 -25.57
CA LEU A 119 2.70 14.46 -25.00
C LEU A 119 3.45 15.79 -25.12
N ILE A 120 4.77 15.80 -24.91
CA ILE A 120 5.61 17.00 -25.12
C ILE A 120 5.56 17.44 -26.58
N VAL A 121 5.71 16.51 -27.54
CA VAL A 121 5.65 16.84 -28.97
C VAL A 121 4.27 17.40 -29.34
N VAL A 122 3.18 16.83 -28.81
CA VAL A 122 1.83 17.34 -29.03
C VAL A 122 1.64 18.72 -28.40
N ALA A 123 2.14 18.96 -27.20
CA ALA A 123 2.09 20.27 -26.54
C ALA A 123 2.86 21.33 -27.33
N LEU A 124 4.07 21.01 -27.80
CA LEU A 124 4.86 21.89 -28.68
C LEU A 124 4.17 22.13 -30.02
N LEU A 125 3.52 21.11 -30.60
CA LEU A 125 2.72 21.27 -31.81
C LEU A 125 1.58 22.27 -31.57
N MET A 126 0.83 22.13 -30.47
CA MET A 126 -0.26 23.06 -30.14
C MET A 126 0.26 24.48 -29.89
N LEU A 127 1.36 24.62 -29.15
CA LEU A 127 2.01 25.91 -28.88
C LEU A 127 2.42 26.62 -30.17
N THR A 128 3.02 25.89 -31.11
CA THR A 128 3.51 26.45 -32.38
C THR A 128 2.42 26.64 -33.43
N LEU A 129 1.32 25.87 -33.36
CA LEU A 129 0.16 26.01 -34.24
C LEU A 129 -0.70 27.22 -33.85
N GLY A 130 -0.81 27.53 -32.54
CA GLY A 130 -1.66 28.61 -32.04
C GLY A 130 -3.12 28.47 -32.52
N ASN A 131 -3.78 29.59 -32.84
CA ASN A 131 -5.15 29.60 -33.36
C ASN A 131 -5.26 29.26 -34.87
N LYS A 132 -4.18 28.76 -35.49
CA LYS A 132 -4.07 28.58 -36.95
C LYS A 132 -4.25 27.11 -37.32
N PHE A 133 -5.49 26.63 -37.32
CA PHE A 133 -5.80 25.37 -38.00
C PHE A 133 -5.85 25.59 -39.51
N PRO A 134 -5.32 24.66 -40.33
CA PRO A 134 -5.42 24.78 -41.78
C PRO A 134 -6.90 24.76 -42.20
N ASN A 135 -7.42 25.88 -42.73
CA ASN A 135 -8.81 25.96 -43.21
C ASN A 135 -9.08 25.05 -44.43
N ASN A 136 -8.05 24.64 -45.18
CA ASN A 136 -8.20 24.08 -46.53
C ASN A 136 -7.55 22.68 -46.74
N GLY A 137 -7.21 21.94 -45.69
CA GLY A 137 -6.42 20.69 -45.79
C GLY A 137 -7.21 19.37 -45.63
N TYR A 138 -8.53 19.41 -45.57
CA TYR A 138 -9.33 18.21 -45.29
C TYR A 138 -9.58 17.41 -46.57
N GLY A 139 -8.66 16.51 -46.90
CA GLY A 139 -8.75 15.71 -48.11
C GLY A 139 -7.73 14.59 -48.16
N LYS A 140 -7.94 13.66 -49.09
CA LYS A 140 -7.06 12.51 -49.33
C LYS A 140 -5.75 12.99 -49.98
N GLN A 141 -4.74 13.36 -49.18
CA GLN A 141 -3.43 13.83 -49.67
C GLN A 141 -2.66 12.74 -50.47
N PRO A 142 -1.89 13.08 -51.52
CA PRO A 142 -0.98 12.13 -52.14
C PRO A 142 0.11 11.72 -51.14
N LEU A 143 0.50 10.44 -51.15
CA LEU A 143 1.56 9.94 -50.27
C LEU A 143 2.91 10.05 -50.99
N ASP A 144 3.75 10.95 -50.50
CA ASP A 144 5.16 11.01 -50.89
C ASP A 144 5.92 9.76 -50.41
N THR A 145 7.18 9.61 -50.83
CA THR A 145 8.01 8.43 -50.52
C THR A 145 8.14 8.16 -49.02
N LEU A 146 8.36 9.19 -48.20
CA LEU A 146 8.53 9.01 -46.75
C LEU A 146 7.24 8.51 -46.04
N PRO A 147 6.05 9.12 -46.25
CA PRO A 147 4.79 8.55 -45.81
C PRO A 147 4.53 7.11 -46.27
N LYS A 148 4.90 6.75 -47.51
CA LYS A 148 4.77 5.36 -48.01
C LYS A 148 5.66 4.41 -47.22
N VAL A 149 6.90 4.80 -46.95
CA VAL A 149 7.83 4.02 -46.09
C VAL A 149 7.26 3.89 -44.68
N ALA A 150 6.74 4.97 -44.09
CA ALA A 150 6.12 4.94 -42.77
C ALA A 150 4.94 3.97 -42.71
N CYS A 151 4.04 3.99 -43.70
CA CYS A 151 2.95 3.02 -43.82
C CYS A 151 3.47 1.59 -43.97
N GLY A 152 4.52 1.35 -44.77
CA GLY A 152 5.12 0.03 -44.93
C GLY A 152 5.68 -0.52 -43.62
N ILE A 153 6.46 0.28 -42.90
CA ILE A 153 7.01 -0.10 -41.58
C ILE A 153 5.87 -0.39 -40.60
N PHE A 154 4.85 0.48 -40.55
CA PHE A 154 3.69 0.27 -39.70
C PHE A 154 3.01 -1.07 -39.97
N LEU A 155 2.76 -1.39 -41.25
CA LEU A 155 2.10 -2.64 -41.65
C LEU A 155 2.93 -3.89 -41.31
N VAL A 156 4.25 -3.84 -41.47
CA VAL A 156 5.14 -4.96 -41.12
C VAL A 156 5.13 -5.18 -39.60
N VAL A 157 5.32 -4.12 -38.83
CA VAL A 157 5.42 -4.21 -37.37
C VAL A 157 4.10 -4.61 -36.72
N ILE A 158 2.96 -4.05 -37.17
CA ILE A 158 1.65 -4.43 -36.64
C ILE A 158 1.32 -5.89 -36.97
N SER A 159 1.70 -6.39 -38.16
CA SER A 159 1.49 -7.79 -38.53
C SER A 159 2.26 -8.74 -37.60
N GLY A 160 3.52 -8.41 -37.30
CA GLY A 160 4.31 -9.15 -36.30
C GLY A 160 3.65 -9.15 -34.92
N ASN A 161 3.17 -7.99 -34.46
CA ASN A 161 2.48 -7.89 -33.17
C ASN A 161 1.17 -8.68 -33.14
N ILE A 162 0.40 -8.72 -34.23
CA ILE A 162 -0.84 -9.53 -34.33
C ILE A 162 -0.50 -11.02 -34.20
N VAL A 163 0.53 -11.50 -34.89
CA VAL A 163 0.98 -12.89 -34.80
C VAL A 163 1.40 -13.21 -33.36
N GLN A 164 2.23 -12.36 -32.75
CA GLN A 164 2.67 -12.55 -31.37
C GLN A 164 1.49 -12.54 -30.38
N ALA A 165 0.56 -11.57 -30.51
CA ALA A 165 -0.62 -11.47 -29.67
C ALA A 165 -1.47 -12.73 -29.76
N PHE A 166 -1.78 -13.20 -30.97
CA PHE A 166 -2.59 -14.40 -31.14
C PHE A 166 -1.95 -15.64 -30.50
N THR A 167 -0.62 -15.80 -30.62
CA THR A 167 0.05 -16.95 -29.99
C THR A 167 0.00 -16.92 -28.46
N GLN A 168 -0.11 -15.74 -27.87
CA GLN A 168 0.02 -15.57 -26.43
C GLN A 168 -1.32 -15.38 -25.72
N THR A 169 -2.22 -14.56 -26.27
CA THR A 169 -3.52 -14.28 -25.68
C THR A 169 -4.60 -15.21 -26.18
N GLY A 170 -4.41 -15.82 -27.36
CA GLY A 170 -5.42 -16.67 -27.99
C GLY A 170 -6.63 -15.91 -28.56
N PRO A 171 -7.61 -16.66 -29.10
CA PRO A 171 -8.88 -16.10 -29.54
C PRO A 171 -9.78 -15.70 -28.36
N LEU A 172 -10.83 -14.93 -28.62
CA LEU A 172 -11.91 -14.70 -27.64
C LEU A 172 -12.46 -16.06 -27.15
N PRO A 173 -12.67 -16.29 -25.84
CA PRO A 173 -12.70 -15.34 -24.70
C PRO A 173 -11.43 -15.25 -23.83
N PHE A 174 -10.29 -15.75 -24.31
CA PHE A 174 -9.04 -15.66 -23.57
C PHE A 174 -8.54 -14.21 -23.46
N VAL A 175 -7.83 -13.91 -22.36
CA VAL A 175 -7.31 -12.57 -22.03
C VAL A 175 -5.79 -12.56 -21.93
N GLY A 176 -5.22 -11.34 -21.90
CA GLY A 176 -3.78 -11.16 -21.72
C GLY A 176 -3.30 -11.73 -20.39
N GLN A 177 -2.14 -12.38 -20.43
CA GLN A 177 -1.53 -13.03 -19.26
C GLN A 177 -0.72 -12.02 -18.44
N ASP A 178 -0.83 -12.09 -17.12
CA ASP A 178 -0.02 -11.26 -16.22
C ASP A 178 1.44 -11.71 -16.19
N SER A 179 1.67 -13.03 -16.14
CA SER A 179 3.01 -13.64 -16.16
C SER A 179 3.18 -14.55 -17.37
N PRO A 180 3.43 -13.98 -18.56
CA PRO A 180 3.38 -14.75 -19.78
C PRO A 180 4.54 -15.75 -19.91
N GLY A 181 4.24 -16.92 -20.46
CA GLY A 181 5.25 -17.91 -20.82
C GLY A 181 6.13 -17.45 -21.99
N ARG A 182 7.23 -18.16 -22.23
CA ARG A 182 8.14 -17.91 -23.37
C ARG A 182 7.39 -17.98 -24.71
N VAL A 183 7.73 -17.10 -25.67
CA VAL A 183 7.17 -17.16 -27.03
C VAL A 183 7.38 -18.57 -27.60
N SER A 184 6.30 -19.21 -28.03
CA SER A 184 6.31 -20.52 -28.66
C SER A 184 5.23 -20.60 -29.73
N PHE A 185 5.59 -21.19 -30.87
CA PHE A 185 4.66 -21.55 -31.93
C PHE A 185 4.25 -23.03 -31.88
N ASN A 186 4.72 -23.75 -30.87
CA ASN A 186 4.32 -25.12 -30.63
C ASN A 186 3.07 -25.13 -29.73
N PRO A 187 1.92 -25.63 -30.21
CA PRO A 187 0.66 -25.63 -29.47
C PRO A 187 0.76 -26.26 -28.08
N GLN A 188 1.67 -27.23 -27.87
CA GLN A 188 1.84 -27.89 -26.57
C GLN A 188 2.38 -26.96 -25.47
N TYR A 189 3.00 -25.83 -25.85
CA TYR A 189 3.58 -24.85 -24.92
C TYR A 189 2.83 -23.52 -24.93
N MET A 190 1.72 -23.42 -25.68
CA MET A 190 0.86 -22.25 -25.68
C MET A 190 -0.17 -22.40 -24.57
N SER A 191 -0.17 -21.47 -23.62
CA SER A 191 -1.20 -21.36 -22.59
C SER A 191 -2.03 -20.11 -22.84
N TRP A 192 -3.34 -20.19 -22.56
CA TRP A 192 -4.27 -19.07 -22.63
C TRP A 192 -5.07 -19.02 -21.33
N GLU A 193 -5.38 -17.83 -20.84
CA GLU A 193 -5.97 -17.61 -19.51
C GLU A 193 -7.36 -16.96 -19.58
N LEU A 194 -8.19 -17.26 -18.57
CA LEU A 194 -9.51 -16.65 -18.35
C LEU A 194 -9.61 -15.89 -17.04
N ASP A 195 -8.56 -15.87 -16.22
CA ASP A 195 -8.67 -15.56 -14.79
C ASP A 195 -8.61 -14.03 -14.50
N HIS A 196 -8.35 -13.21 -15.51
CA HIS A 196 -8.08 -11.76 -15.37
C HIS A 196 -9.19 -10.87 -15.97
N TRP A 197 -10.43 -11.36 -16.05
CA TRP A 197 -11.55 -10.50 -16.47
C TRP A 197 -11.80 -9.40 -15.42
N PRO A 198 -11.97 -8.13 -15.84
CA PRO A 198 -12.11 -7.03 -14.92
C PRO A 198 -13.37 -7.17 -14.07
N THR A 199 -13.19 -7.24 -12.75
CA THR A 199 -14.26 -7.07 -11.77
C THR A 199 -14.42 -5.59 -11.48
N TYR A 200 -15.61 -5.04 -11.72
CA TYR A 200 -15.89 -3.63 -11.42
C TYR A 200 -16.06 -3.46 -9.90
N ALA A 201 -15.08 -2.83 -9.25
CA ALA A 201 -15.22 -2.33 -7.88
C ALA A 201 -15.18 -0.79 -7.91
N PRO A 202 -16.12 -0.08 -7.24
CA PRO A 202 -16.14 1.39 -7.20
C PRO A 202 -15.03 2.01 -6.33
N ASN A 203 -14.07 1.21 -5.85
CA ASN A 203 -12.97 1.67 -5.01
C ASN A 203 -11.72 1.94 -5.86
N ALA A 204 -11.10 3.11 -5.70
CA ALA A 204 -9.88 3.47 -6.41
C ALA A 204 -8.67 2.56 -6.09
N ARG A 205 -8.71 1.82 -4.97
CA ARG A 205 -7.72 0.77 -4.62
C ARG A 205 -7.95 -0.55 -5.38
N GLY A 206 -9.04 -0.68 -6.12
CA GLY A 206 -9.38 -1.87 -6.90
C GLY A 206 -9.46 -3.13 -6.03
N ALA A 207 -8.79 -4.20 -6.45
CA ALA A 207 -8.75 -5.48 -5.74
C ALA A 207 -8.07 -5.42 -4.35
N TYR A 208 -7.33 -4.36 -4.04
CA TYR A 208 -6.67 -4.16 -2.74
C TYR A 208 -7.49 -3.31 -1.76
N ALA A 209 -8.77 -3.07 -2.07
CA ALA A 209 -9.65 -2.27 -1.23
C ALA A 209 -10.01 -3.01 0.07
N ILE A 210 -9.56 -2.47 1.20
CA ILE A 210 -9.94 -2.91 2.56
C ILE A 210 -10.47 -1.70 3.31
N ASP A 211 -11.59 -1.90 4.00
CA ASP A 211 -12.21 -0.89 4.84
C ASP A 211 -11.36 -0.60 6.08
N ASN A 212 -11.42 0.64 6.56
CA ASN A 212 -10.74 1.00 7.80
C ASN A 212 -11.33 0.17 8.97
N PRO A 213 -10.51 -0.22 9.97
CA PRO A 213 -11.00 -0.94 11.14
C PRO A 213 -11.98 -0.07 11.92
N ASP A 214 -13.22 -0.53 12.07
CA ASP A 214 -14.24 0.11 12.90
C ASP A 214 -14.44 -0.70 14.18
N ILE A 215 -13.68 -0.31 15.21
CA ILE A 215 -13.66 -1.02 16.48
C ILE A 215 -14.97 -0.91 17.26
N GLU A 216 -15.88 0.00 16.92
CA GLU A 216 -17.14 0.20 17.66
C GLU A 216 -18.25 -0.76 17.21
N THR A 217 -18.16 -1.30 16.00
CA THR A 217 -19.23 -2.11 15.40
C THR A 217 -19.00 -3.62 15.47
N TRP A 218 -17.85 -4.05 15.96
CA TRP A 218 -17.52 -5.47 16.07
C TRP A 218 -18.46 -6.23 17.00
N GLN A 219 -18.94 -7.36 16.50
CA GLN A 219 -19.86 -8.23 17.22
C GLN A 219 -19.05 -9.28 18.00
N PRO A 220 -19.44 -9.59 19.25
CA PRO A 220 -18.83 -10.67 20.01
C PRO A 220 -18.93 -12.02 19.28
N THR A 221 -17.89 -12.82 19.40
CA THR A 221 -17.80 -14.19 18.88
C THR A 221 -17.45 -15.15 20.01
N GLU A 222 -17.57 -16.45 19.75
CA GLU A 222 -17.09 -17.46 20.70
C GLU A 222 -15.56 -17.43 20.78
N PRO A 223 -14.96 -17.63 21.97
CA PRO A 223 -13.51 -17.75 22.11
C PRO A 223 -12.95 -18.86 21.20
N LEU A 224 -11.80 -18.61 20.56
CA LEU A 224 -11.17 -19.56 19.63
C LEU A 224 -10.83 -20.88 20.30
N PHE A 225 -10.45 -20.83 21.58
CA PHE A 225 -10.01 -22.00 22.33
C PHE A 225 -10.96 -22.31 23.48
N ALA A 226 -11.98 -23.13 23.21
CA ALA A 226 -13.01 -23.51 24.18
C ALA A 226 -12.44 -24.02 25.53
N LYS A 227 -11.33 -24.77 25.50
CA LYS A 227 -10.66 -25.36 26.67
C LYS A 227 -9.78 -24.40 27.48
N ALA A 228 -9.61 -23.15 27.04
CA ALA A 228 -8.86 -22.17 27.81
C ALA A 228 -9.51 -21.95 29.20
N PRO A 229 -8.71 -21.73 30.27
CA PRO A 229 -9.24 -21.34 31.58
C PRO A 229 -9.93 -19.96 31.51
N ARG A 230 -10.73 -19.64 32.52
CA ARG A 230 -11.37 -18.32 32.66
C ARG A 230 -10.61 -17.53 33.71
N ALA A 231 -10.11 -16.35 33.34
CA ALA A 231 -9.52 -15.45 34.32
C ALA A 231 -10.63 -14.82 35.18
N LYS A 232 -10.36 -14.64 36.47
CA LYS A 232 -11.28 -14.04 37.44
C LYS A 232 -11.06 -12.53 37.48
N LEU A 233 -12.11 -11.77 37.20
CA LEU A 233 -12.14 -10.33 37.43
C LEU A 233 -12.03 -10.04 38.94
N VAL A 234 -11.04 -9.22 39.32
CA VAL A 234 -10.76 -8.88 40.73
C VAL A 234 -10.86 -7.40 41.03
N ALA A 235 -10.74 -6.54 40.03
CA ALA A 235 -10.91 -5.10 40.20
C ALA A 235 -11.39 -4.44 38.91
N GLU A 236 -12.20 -3.40 39.06
CA GLU A 236 -12.61 -2.50 37.99
C GLU A 236 -12.40 -1.07 38.46
N GLN A 237 -11.73 -0.27 37.65
CA GLN A 237 -11.44 1.13 37.93
C GLN A 237 -11.89 1.98 36.74
N VAL A 238 -12.81 2.92 37.00
CA VAL A 238 -13.20 3.93 36.01
C VAL A 238 -12.02 4.88 35.82
N LEU A 239 -11.62 5.09 34.56
CA LEU A 239 -10.57 6.03 34.22
C LEU A 239 -11.09 7.48 34.26
N PRO A 240 -10.20 8.48 34.44
CA PRO A 240 -10.60 9.89 34.50
C PRO A 240 -11.47 10.31 33.30
N SER A 241 -12.52 11.09 33.57
CA SER A 241 -13.45 11.59 32.54
C SER A 241 -12.82 12.54 31.53
N GLU A 242 -11.64 13.07 31.86
CA GLU A 242 -10.81 13.95 31.05
C GLU A 242 -10.13 13.21 29.88
N ILE A 243 -10.11 11.87 29.90
CA ILE A 243 -9.64 11.04 28.78
C ILE A 243 -10.68 11.09 27.67
N SER A 244 -10.42 11.92 26.65
CA SER A 244 -11.24 12.02 25.43
C SER A 244 -11.06 10.80 24.55
N GLY A 245 -12.17 10.31 24.00
CA GLY A 245 -12.21 9.16 23.10
C GLY A 245 -12.18 7.82 23.82
N ARG A 246 -12.35 6.75 23.05
CA ARG A 246 -12.18 5.38 23.53
C ARG A 246 -10.70 5.08 23.67
N VAL A 247 -10.28 4.50 24.79
CA VAL A 247 -8.90 4.03 24.95
C VAL A 247 -8.69 2.78 24.09
N THR A 248 -7.63 2.81 23.29
CA THR A 248 -7.31 1.77 22.29
C THR A 248 -6.10 0.93 22.69
N ALA A 249 -5.12 1.51 23.39
CA ALA A 249 -4.00 0.76 23.95
C ALA A 249 -3.52 1.29 25.31
N ILE A 250 -2.77 0.44 26.01
CA ILE A 250 -2.15 0.70 27.31
C ILE A 250 -0.77 0.04 27.35
N ASP A 251 0.20 0.72 27.94
CA ASP A 251 1.47 0.12 28.35
C ASP A 251 1.93 0.70 29.70
N TYR A 252 2.88 0.02 30.35
CA TYR A 252 3.39 0.39 31.68
C TYR A 252 4.91 0.36 31.73
N GLN A 253 5.50 1.40 32.32
CA GLN A 253 6.94 1.45 32.58
C GLN A 253 7.19 1.26 34.08
N ALA A 254 7.93 0.19 34.42
CA ALA A 254 8.14 -0.24 35.80
C ALA A 254 9.05 0.66 36.65
N ASP A 255 10.15 1.18 36.10
CA ASP A 255 11.12 2.04 36.78
C ASP A 255 10.54 3.43 37.10
N ALA A 256 9.77 3.99 36.16
CA ALA A 256 9.12 5.29 36.30
C ALA A 256 7.74 5.19 36.98
N GLU A 257 7.20 3.98 37.12
CA GLU A 257 5.90 3.72 37.75
C GLU A 257 4.73 4.46 37.06
N ILE A 258 4.77 4.54 35.72
CA ILE A 258 3.80 5.27 34.90
C ILE A 258 3.11 4.37 33.86
N TYR A 259 1.88 4.74 33.54
CA TYR A 259 1.11 4.17 32.43
C TYR A 259 1.06 5.14 31.26
N ALA A 260 0.99 4.61 30.04
CA ALA A 260 0.65 5.37 28.85
C ALA A 260 -0.60 4.79 28.19
N LEU A 261 -1.51 5.66 27.76
CA LEU A 261 -2.73 5.30 27.05
C LEU A 261 -2.81 6.03 25.72
N THR A 262 -3.35 5.37 24.70
CA THR A 262 -3.76 6.01 23.44
C THR A 262 -5.26 5.91 23.24
N THR A 263 -5.82 6.79 22.42
CA THR A 263 -7.28 6.90 22.22
C THR A 263 -7.68 7.09 20.76
N THR A 264 -8.97 6.88 20.48
CA THR A 264 -9.58 7.13 19.17
C THR A 264 -9.48 8.58 18.69
N ASP A 265 -9.30 9.51 19.61
CA ASP A 265 -9.20 10.95 19.35
C ASP A 265 -7.74 11.41 19.17
N ASN A 266 -6.81 10.45 18.98
CA ASN A 266 -5.36 10.65 18.85
C ASN A 266 -4.68 11.30 20.06
N TRP A 267 -5.28 11.19 21.25
CA TRP A 267 -4.62 11.56 22.48
C TRP A 267 -3.70 10.46 23.00
N VAL A 268 -2.59 10.90 23.57
CA VAL A 268 -1.69 10.14 24.42
C VAL A 268 -1.77 10.70 25.83
N TYR A 269 -2.06 9.86 26.81
CA TYR A 269 -2.10 10.23 28.23
C TYR A 269 -1.04 9.48 29.00
N ILE A 270 -0.28 10.18 29.84
CA ILE A 270 0.64 9.59 30.81
C ILE A 270 -0.02 9.67 32.19
N LEU A 271 -0.06 8.55 32.91
CA LEU A 271 -0.73 8.45 34.20
C LEU A 271 0.17 7.82 35.27
N ASP A 272 -0.11 8.13 36.53
CA ASP A 272 0.54 7.48 37.67
C ASP A 272 -0.10 6.12 38.02
N LYS A 273 0.43 5.45 39.05
CA LYS A 273 -0.11 4.19 39.59
C LYS A 273 -1.55 4.24 40.08
N LYS A 274 -2.10 5.43 40.35
CA LYS A 274 -3.48 5.65 40.78
C LYS A 274 -4.39 6.00 39.61
N MET A 275 -3.88 5.95 38.38
CA MET A 275 -4.56 6.36 37.14
C MET A 275 -4.91 7.87 37.13
N GLN A 276 -4.11 8.71 37.79
CA GLN A 276 -4.20 10.16 37.67
C GLN A 276 -3.35 10.65 36.50
N ILE A 277 -3.91 11.56 35.68
CA ILE A 277 -3.21 12.11 34.51
C ILE A 277 -2.06 13.01 34.97
N LEU A 278 -0.84 12.68 34.53
CA LEU A 278 0.39 13.44 34.75
C LEU A 278 0.70 14.38 33.58
N SER A 279 0.51 13.91 32.35
CA SER A 279 0.76 14.68 31.12
C SER A 279 -0.11 14.13 29.98
N LYS A 280 -0.31 14.95 28.94
CA LYS A 280 -1.06 14.55 27.76
C LYS A 280 -0.60 15.30 26.50
N ALA A 281 -0.74 14.65 25.35
CA ALA A 281 -0.54 15.27 24.04
C ALA A 281 -1.54 14.71 23.03
N GLN A 282 -2.13 15.57 22.20
CA GLN A 282 -2.94 15.16 21.06
C GLN A 282 -2.07 15.17 19.82
N ILE A 283 -1.75 13.98 19.28
CA ILE A 283 -0.97 13.84 18.07
C ILE A 283 -1.70 14.52 16.92
N ASP A 284 -1.01 15.42 16.20
CA ASP A 284 -1.51 15.88 14.91
C ASP A 284 -1.29 14.75 13.90
N GLY A 285 -2.38 14.03 13.61
CA GLY A 285 -2.39 12.97 12.62
C GLY A 285 -2.09 13.48 11.22
N MET A 286 -2.40 14.75 10.90
CA MET A 286 -2.22 15.33 9.57
C MET A 286 -0.83 15.91 9.33
N TYR A 287 0.00 16.05 10.37
CA TYR A 287 1.34 16.60 10.23
C TYR A 287 2.31 15.59 9.59
N MET A 288 2.93 16.00 8.48
CA MET A 288 3.94 15.26 7.71
C MET A 288 3.47 13.89 7.19
N LEU A 289 3.62 12.82 7.98
CA LEU A 289 3.10 11.49 7.66
C LEU A 289 1.76 11.31 8.36
N HIS A 290 0.74 10.91 7.57
CA HIS A 290 -0.61 10.73 8.11
C HIS A 290 -0.61 9.59 9.13
N ILE A 291 -0.81 9.92 10.40
CA ILE A 291 -1.06 8.94 11.45
C ILE A 291 -2.57 8.84 11.63
N GLU A 292 -3.12 7.70 11.22
CA GLU A 292 -4.51 7.35 11.46
C GLU A 292 -4.77 7.14 12.96
N THR A 293 -6.01 6.85 13.32
CA THR A 293 -6.41 6.66 14.72
C THR A 293 -5.44 5.79 15.52
N LEU A 294 -4.91 6.33 16.63
CA LEU A 294 -3.92 5.65 17.48
C LEU A 294 -4.50 4.37 18.06
N HIS A 295 -3.79 3.26 17.88
CA HIS A 295 -4.13 1.93 18.43
C HIS A 295 -2.93 1.24 19.10
N GLY A 296 -1.75 1.85 19.09
CA GLY A 296 -0.56 1.26 19.70
C GLY A 296 0.16 2.23 20.63
N VAL A 297 0.69 1.70 21.74
CA VAL A 297 1.64 2.41 22.61
C VAL A 297 2.65 1.40 23.18
N ALA A 298 3.93 1.77 23.17
CA ALA A 298 4.98 0.95 23.76
C ALA A 298 6.10 1.82 24.34
N PHE A 299 6.41 1.65 25.62
CA PHE A 299 7.59 2.26 26.23
C PHE A 299 8.86 1.59 25.72
N THR A 300 9.87 2.40 25.43
CA THR A 300 11.24 1.92 25.11
C THR A 300 12.24 2.20 26.22
N SER A 301 11.94 3.18 27.08
CA SER A 301 12.70 3.52 28.29
C SER A 301 11.77 4.19 29.31
N ALA A 302 12.30 4.56 30.47
CA ALA A 302 11.60 5.35 31.49
C ALA A 302 11.06 6.72 30.99
N ASN A 303 11.58 7.22 29.87
CA ASN A 303 11.25 8.56 29.34
C ASN A 303 10.97 8.58 27.84
N SER A 304 10.94 7.44 27.14
CA SER A 304 10.64 7.38 25.72
C SER A 304 9.62 6.28 25.42
N LEU A 305 8.69 6.59 24.54
CA LEU A 305 7.63 5.71 24.09
C LEU A 305 7.33 5.93 22.61
N LEU A 306 6.80 4.92 21.95
CA LEU A 306 6.33 5.01 20.57
C LEU A 306 4.82 4.78 20.55
N VAL A 307 4.10 5.62 19.81
CA VAL A 307 2.66 5.47 19.55
C VAL A 307 2.43 5.22 18.07
N MET A 308 1.40 4.43 17.74
CA MET A 308 1.14 3.98 16.37
C MET A 308 -0.35 4.06 16.02
N GLY A 309 -0.64 4.58 14.83
CA GLY A 309 -1.97 4.52 14.21
C GLY A 309 -2.23 3.18 13.53
N PHE A 310 -3.50 2.83 13.28
CA PHE A 310 -3.82 1.52 12.67
C PHE A 310 -3.18 1.27 11.29
N ASN A 311 -2.78 2.34 10.60
CA ASN A 311 -2.05 2.31 9.33
C ASN A 311 -0.54 2.07 9.48
N LYS A 312 -0.05 1.77 10.70
CA LYS A 312 1.36 1.51 11.03
C LYS A 312 2.28 2.73 10.87
N ALA A 313 1.70 3.93 10.73
CA ALA A 313 2.43 5.18 10.93
C ALA A 313 2.58 5.44 12.44
N TRP A 314 3.71 6.01 12.84
CA TRP A 314 4.09 6.12 14.25
C TRP A 314 4.77 7.44 14.58
N ALA A 315 4.69 7.82 15.85
CA ALA A 315 5.42 8.94 16.45
C ALA A 315 6.19 8.44 17.68
N GLU A 316 7.46 8.83 17.78
CA GLU A 316 8.27 8.62 18.98
C GLU A 316 8.15 9.85 19.88
N LEU A 317 7.83 9.61 21.14
CA LEU A 317 7.59 10.62 22.15
C LEU A 317 8.65 10.55 23.24
N THR A 318 8.97 11.71 23.79
CA THR A 318 9.87 11.86 24.94
C THR A 318 9.14 12.55 26.09
N LEU A 319 9.42 12.09 27.30
CA LEU A 319 9.00 12.70 28.56
C LEU A 319 10.18 13.48 29.13
N ASP A 320 10.23 14.78 28.82
CA ASP A 320 11.34 15.67 29.15
C ASP A 320 10.77 17.03 29.58
N PRO A 321 11.04 17.49 30.82
CA PRO A 321 10.55 18.77 31.35
C PRO A 321 10.89 20.01 30.52
N THR A 322 11.87 19.93 29.62
CA THR A 322 12.22 21.03 28.72
C THR A 322 11.21 21.17 27.56
N GLN A 323 10.44 20.12 27.27
CA GLN A 323 9.40 20.14 26.24
C GLN A 323 8.25 21.05 26.61
N ASN A 324 7.78 21.85 25.66
CA ASN A 324 6.63 22.74 25.81
C ASN A 324 5.79 22.78 24.53
N TRP A 325 4.64 23.43 24.64
CA TRP A 325 3.69 23.60 23.54
C TRP A 325 4.34 24.26 22.31
N GLU A 326 5.09 25.33 22.47
CA GLU A 326 5.65 26.10 21.35
C GLU A 326 6.61 25.27 20.50
N MET A 327 7.43 24.43 21.13
CA MET A 327 8.34 23.53 20.43
C MET A 327 7.61 22.40 19.69
N ASN A 328 6.44 21.99 20.19
CA ASN A 328 5.66 20.89 19.65
C ASN A 328 4.42 21.32 18.85
N TYR A 329 4.20 22.62 18.64
CA TYR A 329 3.05 23.19 17.93
C TYR A 329 2.73 22.53 16.59
N ARG A 330 3.77 22.11 15.84
CA ARG A 330 3.59 21.45 14.53
C ARG A 330 3.19 19.98 14.66
N ARG A 331 3.56 19.34 15.75
CA ARG A 331 3.46 17.88 15.96
C ARG A 331 2.21 17.51 16.73
N PHE A 332 1.73 18.42 17.58
CA PHE A 332 0.56 18.23 18.41
C PHE A 332 -0.50 19.29 18.13
N ASN A 333 -1.78 18.89 18.21
CA ASN A 333 -2.90 19.82 18.22
C ASN A 333 -3.03 20.52 19.58
N GLN A 334 -2.66 19.82 20.66
CA GLN A 334 -2.62 20.31 22.05
C GLN A 334 -1.63 19.46 22.86
N SER A 335 -0.93 20.05 23.84
CA SER A 335 -0.12 19.27 24.78
C SER A 335 0.09 19.97 26.12
N SER A 336 0.36 19.18 27.15
CA SER A 336 1.00 19.65 28.38
C SER A 336 2.49 19.93 28.14
N ASP A 337 3.12 20.68 29.05
CA ASP A 337 4.58 20.72 29.14
C ASP A 337 5.12 19.35 29.58
N GLY A 338 6.37 19.07 29.27
CA GLY A 338 7.05 17.83 29.66
C GLY A 338 6.90 16.66 28.68
N ILE A 339 6.11 16.80 27.61
CA ILE A 339 5.95 15.79 26.55
C ILE A 339 6.26 16.39 25.18
N GLY A 340 7.04 15.68 24.37
CA GLY A 340 7.41 16.11 23.02
C GLY A 340 7.47 14.95 22.04
N GLU A 341 7.36 15.23 20.75
CA GLU A 341 7.55 14.24 19.67
C GLU A 341 8.94 14.43 19.07
N THR A 342 9.79 13.40 19.13
CA THR A 342 11.19 13.47 18.68
C THR A 342 11.37 12.97 17.25
N ALA A 343 10.56 11.99 16.83
CA ALA A 343 10.61 11.41 15.51
C ALA A 343 9.22 10.93 15.06
N ARG A 344 9.06 10.78 13.75
CA ARG A 344 7.85 10.26 13.12
C ARG A 344 8.25 9.43 11.90
N GLY A 345 7.52 8.36 11.66
CA GLY A 345 7.78 7.45 10.55
C GLY A 345 6.60 6.54 10.25
N GLN A 346 6.87 5.51 9.45
CA GLN A 346 5.92 4.44 9.19
C GLN A 346 6.67 3.12 9.09
N PHE A 347 6.09 2.06 9.63
CA PHE A 347 6.65 0.73 9.47
C PHE A 347 6.38 0.20 8.06
N SER A 348 7.44 -0.24 7.38
CA SER A 348 7.34 -0.83 6.04
C SER A 348 7.28 -2.34 6.14
N THR A 349 6.14 -2.93 5.77
CA THR A 349 5.88 -4.38 5.83
C THR A 349 5.88 -5.00 4.43
N VAL A 350 6.18 -6.30 4.33
CA VAL A 350 6.09 -7.08 3.09
C VAL A 350 4.81 -7.91 3.08
N ARG A 351 4.64 -8.80 4.07
CA ARG A 351 3.46 -9.67 4.22
C ARG A 351 2.24 -8.90 4.70
N ALA A 352 2.40 -7.98 5.65
CA ALA A 352 1.30 -7.19 6.19
C ALA A 352 0.96 -5.95 5.34
N LYS A 353 1.50 -5.80 4.12
CA LYS A 353 1.37 -4.54 3.33
C LYS A 353 -0.09 -4.17 3.05
N THR A 354 -0.95 -5.17 2.88
CA THR A 354 -2.39 -5.04 2.65
C THR A 354 -3.20 -5.29 3.92
N SER A 355 -2.65 -5.06 5.11
CA SER A 355 -3.40 -5.22 6.37
C SER A 355 -3.11 -4.06 7.33
N TYR A 356 -4.11 -3.72 8.12
CA TYR A 356 -3.98 -2.80 9.25
C TYR A 356 -3.47 -3.55 10.50
N SER A 357 -2.79 -2.83 11.39
CA SER A 357 -2.28 -3.37 12.65
C SER A 357 -2.80 -2.53 13.81
N LEU A 358 -3.42 -3.19 14.78
CA LEU A 358 -3.96 -2.53 15.96
C LEU A 358 -3.15 -2.82 17.22
N ALA A 359 -2.21 -3.76 17.16
CA ALA A 359 -1.34 -4.09 18.28
C ALA A 359 0.08 -3.57 18.02
N LEU A 360 0.64 -2.85 18.99
CA LEU A 360 2.05 -2.44 19.06
C LEU A 360 2.62 -2.80 20.43
N GLY A 361 3.78 -3.43 20.45
CA GLY A 361 4.57 -3.61 21.66
C GLY A 361 6.07 -3.42 21.40
N TYR A 362 6.87 -3.46 22.47
CA TYR A 362 8.33 -3.38 22.39
C TYR A 362 8.96 -4.51 23.20
N SER A 363 9.87 -5.26 22.57
CA SER A 363 10.70 -6.25 23.25
C SER A 363 12.07 -5.63 23.55
N SER A 364 12.35 -5.36 24.82
CA SER A 364 13.68 -4.91 25.25
C SER A 364 14.75 -5.99 25.06
N THR A 365 14.37 -7.27 25.19
CA THR A 365 15.27 -8.41 24.95
C THR A 365 15.70 -8.51 23.49
N LEU A 366 14.79 -8.30 22.55
CA LEU A 366 15.09 -8.33 21.11
C LEU A 366 15.54 -6.97 20.57
N ALA A 367 15.41 -5.90 21.36
CA ALA A 367 15.54 -4.51 20.94
C ALA A 367 14.68 -4.21 19.68
N GLN A 368 13.44 -4.68 19.68
CA GLN A 368 12.55 -4.63 18.51
C GLN A 368 11.14 -4.16 18.86
N PHE A 369 10.55 -3.36 17.98
CA PHE A 369 9.11 -3.13 17.98
C PHE A 369 8.40 -4.32 17.35
N VAL A 370 7.21 -4.60 17.85
CA VAL A 370 6.37 -5.73 17.45
C VAL A 370 5.01 -5.20 17.06
N THR A 371 4.53 -5.56 15.87
CA THR A 371 3.14 -5.31 15.48
C THR A 371 2.44 -6.60 15.07
N VAL A 372 1.13 -6.64 15.29
CA VAL A 372 0.28 -7.74 14.85
C VAL A 372 -0.91 -7.17 14.07
N THR A 373 -1.19 -7.75 12.90
CA THR A 373 -2.35 -7.35 12.10
C THR A 373 -3.66 -7.80 12.73
N THR A 374 -4.75 -7.13 12.37
CA THR A 374 -6.11 -7.53 12.76
C THR A 374 -6.84 -8.20 11.59
N ARG A 375 -7.96 -8.89 11.87
CA ARG A 375 -8.72 -9.60 10.83
C ARG A 375 -9.36 -8.60 9.87
N ASP A 376 -9.26 -8.87 8.58
CA ASP A 376 -9.90 -8.09 7.52
C ASP A 376 -10.56 -9.00 6.46
N ALA A 377 -11.17 -8.39 5.44
CA ALA A 377 -11.97 -9.09 4.43
C ALA A 377 -11.17 -9.77 3.31
N LEU A 378 -9.87 -9.47 3.16
CA LEU A 378 -9.06 -9.94 2.02
C LEU A 378 -7.95 -10.90 2.42
N ASN A 379 -7.41 -10.79 3.65
CA ASN A 379 -6.25 -11.56 4.07
C ASN A 379 -6.66 -12.82 4.85
N GLU A 380 -6.11 -13.97 4.46
CA GLU A 380 -6.39 -15.28 5.08
C GLU A 380 -5.55 -15.57 6.33
N HIS A 381 -4.60 -14.68 6.66
CA HIS A 381 -3.67 -14.85 7.76
C HIS A 381 -3.46 -13.53 8.52
N LEU A 382 -3.23 -13.63 9.83
CA LEU A 382 -2.65 -12.54 10.59
C LEU A 382 -1.13 -12.59 10.52
N VAL A 383 -0.48 -11.43 10.51
CA VAL A 383 0.96 -11.29 10.37
C VAL A 383 1.52 -10.65 11.64
N LEU A 384 2.56 -11.29 12.17
CA LEU A 384 3.47 -10.73 13.16
C LEU A 384 4.62 -10.06 12.41
N SER A 385 4.87 -8.78 12.68
CA SER A 385 5.99 -8.03 12.12
C SER A 385 6.90 -7.51 13.24
N ARG A 386 8.22 -7.64 13.07
CA ARG A 386 9.25 -7.16 14.01
C ARG A 386 10.17 -6.17 13.33
N PHE A 387 10.46 -5.05 13.99
CA PHE A 387 11.27 -3.95 13.46
C PHE A 387 12.40 -3.61 14.42
N ASP A 388 13.61 -3.42 13.90
CA ASP A 388 14.77 -3.06 14.71
C ASP A 388 14.59 -1.66 15.32
N ARG A 389 14.90 -1.50 16.61
CA ARG A 389 14.73 -0.23 17.32
C ARG A 389 15.65 0.88 16.80
N THR A 390 16.79 0.51 16.23
CA THR A 390 17.86 1.46 15.87
C THR A 390 17.52 2.22 14.61
N ASP A 391 16.98 1.53 13.60
CA ASP A 391 16.70 2.10 12.27
C ASP A 391 15.24 1.94 11.84
N MET A 392 14.40 1.31 12.67
CA MET A 392 12.98 1.05 12.41
C MET A 392 12.74 0.12 11.20
N THR A 393 13.77 -0.57 10.73
CA THR A 393 13.72 -1.47 9.57
C THR A 393 13.12 -2.81 9.95
N LEU A 394 12.37 -3.40 9.04
CA LEU A 394 11.77 -4.72 9.20
C LEU A 394 12.85 -5.80 9.40
N SER A 395 12.85 -6.44 10.57
CA SER A 395 13.75 -7.54 10.91
C SER A 395 13.18 -8.90 10.54
N ALA A 396 11.87 -9.10 10.73
CA ALA A 396 11.20 -10.36 10.40
C ALA A 396 9.68 -10.18 10.27
N GLU A 397 9.05 -11.03 9.45
CA GLU A 397 7.60 -11.26 9.48
C GLU A 397 7.30 -12.75 9.48
N SER A 398 6.21 -13.14 10.13
CA SER A 398 5.65 -14.49 10.09
C SER A 398 4.13 -14.44 10.12
N ASN A 399 3.49 -15.39 9.45
CA ASN A 399 2.06 -15.62 9.65
C ASN A 399 1.86 -16.24 11.03
N LEU A 400 0.81 -15.84 11.74
CA LEU A 400 0.42 -16.48 12.99
C LEU A 400 -0.01 -17.93 12.73
N GLN A 401 0.41 -18.84 13.61
CA GLN A 401 0.16 -20.27 13.51
C GLN A 401 -0.66 -20.76 14.71
N GLY A 402 -1.34 -21.90 14.55
CA GLY A 402 -2.12 -22.52 15.63
C GLY A 402 -3.50 -21.89 15.88
N LEU A 403 -3.93 -20.94 15.04
CA LEU A 403 -5.24 -20.31 15.12
C LEU A 403 -6.30 -21.15 14.37
N PRO A 404 -7.43 -21.52 15.02
CA PRO A 404 -8.53 -22.22 14.34
C PRO A 404 -9.37 -21.28 13.46
N ALA A 405 -9.37 -19.98 13.76
CA ALA A 405 -9.97 -18.90 12.97
C ALA A 405 -9.22 -17.59 13.26
N LEU A 406 -9.39 -16.57 12.42
CA LEU A 406 -8.71 -15.28 12.59
C LEU A 406 -9.39 -14.44 13.70
N PRO A 407 -8.68 -14.02 14.76
CA PRO A 407 -9.21 -13.14 15.80
C PRO A 407 -9.22 -11.65 15.40
N GLN A 408 -10.04 -10.83 16.05
CA GLN A 408 -9.88 -9.37 16.01
C GLN A 408 -8.82 -8.92 17.02
N VAL A 409 -7.56 -8.84 16.59
CA VAL A 409 -6.45 -8.43 17.47
C VAL A 409 -6.48 -6.91 17.68
N THR A 410 -6.37 -6.46 18.94
CA THR A 410 -6.33 -5.04 19.34
C THR A 410 -5.23 -4.74 20.36
N GLY A 411 -5.15 -5.51 21.44
CA GLY A 411 -4.16 -5.32 22.51
C GLY A 411 -2.97 -6.26 22.40
N ILE A 412 -1.80 -5.80 22.86
CA ILE A 412 -0.61 -6.63 23.05
C ILE A 412 0.18 -6.19 24.27
N SER A 413 0.74 -7.16 24.99
CA SER A 413 1.75 -6.94 26.01
C SER A 413 2.96 -7.81 25.71
N VAL A 414 4.16 -7.25 25.71
CA VAL A 414 5.39 -7.96 25.31
C VAL A 414 6.29 -8.13 26.54
N GLN A 415 6.79 -9.36 26.76
CA GLN A 415 7.82 -9.64 27.76
C GLN A 415 8.85 -10.59 27.17
N GLY A 416 10.06 -10.09 26.94
CA GLY A 416 11.14 -10.85 26.32
C GLY A 416 10.78 -11.31 24.91
N GLU A 417 10.86 -12.62 24.66
CA GLU A 417 10.56 -13.25 23.37
C GLU A 417 9.10 -13.75 23.26
N GLN A 418 8.27 -13.41 24.25
CA GLN A 418 6.86 -13.77 24.31
C GLN A 418 6.01 -12.50 24.32
N ALA A 419 4.79 -12.64 23.80
CA ALA A 419 3.77 -11.65 23.92
C ALA A 419 2.44 -12.27 24.29
N TRP A 420 1.56 -11.45 24.82
CA TRP A 420 0.15 -11.75 25.00
C TRP A 420 -0.63 -10.83 24.10
N VAL A 421 -1.56 -11.39 23.33
CA VAL A 421 -2.41 -10.63 22.42
C VAL A 421 -3.87 -10.81 22.82
N LEU A 422 -4.63 -9.72 22.69
CA LEU A 422 -6.05 -9.70 22.99
C LEU A 422 -6.84 -10.00 21.72
N ASN A 423 -7.61 -11.08 21.76
CA ASN A 423 -8.70 -11.33 20.82
C ASN A 423 -9.94 -10.58 21.32
N ASN A 424 -10.28 -9.47 20.67
CA ASN A 424 -11.36 -8.56 21.09
C ASN A 424 -12.73 -9.24 21.04
N ASP A 425 -13.10 -9.77 19.88
CA ASP A 425 -14.46 -10.30 19.65
C ASP A 425 -14.68 -11.60 20.42
N GLY A 426 -13.63 -12.42 20.57
CA GLY A 426 -13.66 -13.61 21.42
C GLY A 426 -13.45 -13.37 22.92
N SER A 427 -13.14 -12.13 23.33
CA SER A 427 -12.83 -11.76 24.73
C SER A 427 -11.87 -12.74 25.42
N GLU A 428 -10.72 -12.97 24.80
CA GLU A 428 -9.69 -13.88 25.32
C GLU A 428 -8.29 -13.34 25.08
N VAL A 429 -7.36 -13.78 25.92
CA VAL A 429 -5.93 -13.54 25.79
C VAL A 429 -5.28 -14.79 25.23
N LEU A 430 -4.43 -14.60 24.23
CA LEU A 430 -3.62 -15.62 23.59
C LEU A 430 -2.15 -15.35 23.87
N LYS A 431 -1.34 -16.40 24.02
CA LYS A 431 0.11 -16.30 24.07
C LYS A 431 0.67 -16.40 22.65
N LEU A 432 1.62 -15.53 22.33
CA LEU A 432 2.29 -15.44 21.05
C LEU A 432 3.80 -15.55 21.25
N ASN A 433 4.42 -16.52 20.59
CA ASN A 433 5.87 -16.60 20.49
C ASN A 433 6.36 -15.65 19.38
N LEU A 434 7.21 -14.67 19.73
CA LEU A 434 7.65 -13.63 18.80
C LEU A 434 8.65 -14.13 17.74
N LEU A 435 9.29 -15.26 17.98
CA LEU A 435 10.27 -15.85 17.06
C LEU A 435 9.62 -16.80 16.06
N THR A 436 8.61 -17.56 16.50
CA THR A 436 7.96 -18.59 15.66
C THR A 436 6.62 -18.16 15.07
N GLY A 437 5.93 -17.18 15.68
CA GLY A 437 4.55 -16.83 15.34
C GLY A 437 3.51 -17.85 15.86
N GLU A 438 3.92 -18.79 16.71
CA GLU A 438 3.01 -19.77 17.30
C GLU A 438 2.08 -19.10 18.33
N VAL A 439 0.78 -19.34 18.17
CA VAL A 439 -0.26 -18.86 19.08
C VAL A 439 -0.81 -20.01 19.91
N THR A 440 -0.88 -19.83 21.23
CA THR A 440 -1.47 -20.80 22.17
C THR A 440 -2.51 -20.12 23.07
N PRO A 441 -3.53 -20.86 23.54
CA PRO A 441 -4.52 -20.30 24.44
C PRO A 441 -3.91 -19.87 25.78
N MET A 442 -4.37 -18.75 26.33
CA MET A 442 -4.07 -18.39 27.72
C MET A 442 -5.33 -18.37 28.58
N ALA A 443 -6.24 -17.43 28.34
CA ALA A 443 -7.35 -17.19 29.26
C ALA A 443 -8.52 -16.49 28.57
N LYS A 444 -9.75 -16.87 28.95
CA LYS A 444 -10.96 -16.13 28.63
C LYS A 444 -11.17 -15.02 29.64
N LEU A 445 -11.54 -13.83 29.17
CA LEU A 445 -11.90 -12.68 29.98
C LEU A 445 -13.43 -12.62 30.08
N ALA A 446 -13.97 -12.74 31.29
CA ALA A 446 -15.40 -12.64 31.51
C ALA A 446 -15.79 -11.22 31.95
N GLY A 447 -16.89 -10.68 31.42
CA GLY A 447 -17.37 -9.34 31.79
C GLY A 447 -16.70 -8.19 31.05
N THR A 448 -15.99 -8.48 29.96
CA THR A 448 -15.49 -7.48 29.01
C THR A 448 -16.60 -7.02 28.06
N ASN A 449 -16.50 -5.77 27.59
CA ASN A 449 -17.31 -5.27 26.49
C ASN A 449 -16.41 -4.53 25.51
N ASN A 450 -16.15 -5.17 24.36
CA ASN A 450 -15.26 -4.65 23.32
C ASN A 450 -13.86 -4.26 23.89
N PRO A 451 -13.13 -5.19 24.53
CA PRO A 451 -11.86 -4.87 25.20
C PRO A 451 -10.76 -4.51 24.17
N GLN A 452 -9.99 -3.44 24.39
CA GLN A 452 -9.03 -2.92 23.41
C GLN A 452 -7.58 -3.07 23.85
N GLY A 453 -7.19 -2.41 24.94
CA GLY A 453 -5.83 -2.49 25.48
C GLY A 453 -5.56 -3.78 26.25
N LEU A 454 -4.31 -4.24 26.28
CA LEU A 454 -3.88 -5.38 27.10
C LEU A 454 -2.52 -5.10 27.71
N LEU A 455 -2.40 -5.33 29.01
CA LEU A 455 -1.15 -5.28 29.76
C LEU A 455 -1.04 -6.49 30.68
N VAL A 456 0.09 -7.19 30.65
CA VAL A 456 0.40 -8.26 31.60
C VAL A 456 1.41 -7.73 32.60
N GLN A 457 1.02 -7.67 33.87
CA GLN A 457 1.83 -7.10 34.96
C GLN A 457 1.62 -7.91 36.23
N ASP A 458 2.70 -8.34 36.89
CA ASP A 458 2.66 -9.07 38.17
C ASP A 458 1.66 -10.24 38.19
N ASP A 459 1.70 -11.09 37.15
CA ASP A 459 0.78 -12.22 36.92
C ASP A 459 -0.71 -11.83 36.79
N LYS A 460 -1.01 -10.55 36.58
CA LYS A 460 -2.35 -10.03 36.32
C LYS A 460 -2.51 -9.66 34.86
N LEU A 461 -3.72 -9.81 34.36
CA LEU A 461 -4.13 -9.33 33.04
C LEU A 461 -4.94 -8.06 33.24
N LEU A 462 -4.47 -6.96 32.70
CA LEU A 462 -5.16 -5.68 32.69
C LEU A 462 -5.67 -5.44 31.27
N THR A 463 -6.95 -5.12 31.13
CA THR A 463 -7.52 -4.72 29.85
C THR A 463 -8.42 -3.50 30.03
N ILE A 464 -8.57 -2.72 28.96
CA ILE A 464 -9.43 -1.55 28.97
C ILE A 464 -10.63 -1.81 28.08
N SER A 465 -11.80 -1.72 28.69
CA SER A 465 -13.11 -1.81 28.03
C SER A 465 -13.79 -0.44 28.09
N GLN A 466 -14.73 -0.21 27.17
CA GLN A 466 -15.66 0.91 27.30
C GLN A 466 -17.04 0.37 27.71
N ILE A 467 -17.47 0.72 28.93
CA ILE A 467 -18.72 0.24 29.52
C ILE A 467 -19.58 1.47 29.81
N ASN A 468 -20.79 1.52 29.24
CA ASN A 468 -21.70 2.66 29.33
C ASN A 468 -21.07 4.00 28.91
N GLY A 469 -20.20 3.98 27.89
CA GLY A 469 -19.49 5.17 27.38
C GLY A 469 -18.32 5.65 28.25
N GLN A 470 -17.96 4.93 29.32
CA GLN A 470 -16.81 5.25 30.16
C GLN A 470 -15.68 4.24 29.95
N ASN A 471 -14.44 4.74 29.83
CA ASN A 471 -13.26 3.89 29.80
C ASN A 471 -13.03 3.29 31.19
N GLN A 472 -12.90 1.96 31.26
CA GLN A 472 -12.72 1.22 32.50
C GLN A 472 -11.55 0.25 32.38
N LEU A 473 -10.62 0.33 33.33
CA LEU A 473 -9.54 -0.61 33.50
C LEU A 473 -10.04 -1.80 34.32
N GLN A 474 -10.00 -2.99 33.73
CA GLN A 474 -10.41 -4.24 34.37
C GLN A 474 -9.16 -5.09 34.65
N THR A 475 -9.03 -5.55 35.89
CA THR A 475 -7.90 -6.39 36.34
C THR A 475 -8.36 -7.81 36.59
N TYR A 476 -7.67 -8.78 35.99
CA TYR A 476 -7.94 -10.20 36.12
C TYR A 476 -6.75 -10.95 36.70
N VAL A 477 -7.05 -12.04 37.40
CA VAL A 477 -6.07 -13.05 37.84
C VAL A 477 -6.47 -14.41 37.26
N MET A 478 -5.49 -15.28 37.03
CA MET A 478 -5.72 -16.63 36.51
C MET A 478 -6.47 -17.55 37.48
#